data_AF-A0A0F9IQV6-F1
#
_entry.id   AF-A0A0F9IQV6-F1
#
_cell.length_a   1.000
_cell.length_b   1.000
_cell.length_c   1.000
_cell.angle_alpha   90.00
_cell.angle_beta   90.00
_cell.angle_gamma   90.00
#
_symmetry.space_group_name_H-M   'P 1'
#
loop_
_entity.id
_entity.type
_entity.pdbx_description
1 polymer ?
#
loop_
_entity_poly.entity_id
_entity_poly.type
_entity_poly.pdbx_seq_one_letter_code
_entity_poly.pdbx_strand_id
1 'polypeptide(L)'
;MRFITSCVNSTAELINEMIDGAIEVEWATFRKRVGIEEIRRVFPYYSYRGETHNKDGELTFPMHIKDDWGVTFWRSNYNGERCYYLEHSAIEYIFQR
;
A
#
# COMPACT_ATOMS: atom_id res chain seq x y z
N MET A 1 1.51 -2.83 10.85
CA MET A 1 2.55 -1.84 10.49
C MET A 1 1.85 -0.53 10.20
N ARG A 2 2.50 0.61 10.36
CA ARG A 2 1.92 1.94 10.09
C ARG A 2 2.55 2.55 8.85
N PHE A 3 1.79 3.40 8.16
CA PHE A 3 2.35 4.25 7.12
C PHE A 3 3.42 5.18 7.70
N ILE A 4 4.55 5.30 7.02
CA ILE A 4 5.67 6.15 7.47
C ILE A 4 6.05 7.24 6.46
N THR A 5 6.13 6.90 5.16
CA THR A 5 6.48 7.84 4.10
C THR A 5 6.13 7.26 2.72
N SER A 6 6.32 8.05 1.67
CA SER A 6 6.36 7.60 0.28
C SER A 6 7.70 7.97 -0.37
N CYS A 7 8.02 7.42 -1.54
CA CYS A 7 9.23 7.79 -2.29
C CYS A 7 9.35 9.31 -2.56
N VAL A 8 8.23 9.99 -2.81
CA VAL A 8 8.13 11.44 -2.98
C VAL A 8 8.60 12.22 -1.73
N ASN A 9 8.57 11.59 -0.55
CA ASN A 9 8.96 12.15 0.74
C ASN A 9 10.13 11.37 1.38
N SER A 10 10.96 10.71 0.57
CA SER A 10 12.16 9.98 0.97
C SER A 10 13.37 10.44 0.14
N THR A 11 14.54 9.84 0.35
CA THR A 11 15.73 10.07 -0.51
C THR A 11 15.83 8.98 -1.57
N ALA A 12 16.43 9.31 -2.71
CA ALA A 12 16.57 8.36 -3.82
C ALA A 12 17.39 7.12 -3.41
N GLU A 13 18.41 7.29 -2.57
CA GLU A 13 19.27 6.22 -2.08
C GLU A 13 18.47 5.18 -1.28
N LEU A 14 17.68 5.63 -0.29
CA LEU A 14 16.86 4.74 0.55
C LEU A 14 15.76 4.01 -0.23
N ILE A 15 15.24 4.63 -1.29
CA ILE A 15 14.23 4.02 -2.17
C ILE A 15 14.89 3.01 -3.12
N ASN A 16 16.03 3.34 -3.72
CA ASN A 16 16.76 2.41 -4.59
C ASN A 16 17.19 1.15 -3.82
N GLU A 17 17.80 1.32 -2.63
CA GLU A 17 18.16 0.19 -1.75
C GLU A 17 16.95 -0.68 -1.36
N MET A 18 15.78 -0.07 -1.17
CA MET A 18 14.53 -0.79 -0.89
C MET A 18 14.03 -1.55 -2.12
N ILE A 19 14.10 -0.97 -3.32
CA ILE A 19 13.59 -1.59 -4.56
C ILE A 19 14.52 -2.72 -5.03
N ASP A 20 15.84 -2.54 -4.96
CA ASP A 20 16.83 -3.57 -5.35
C ASP A 20 16.67 -4.88 -4.57
N GLY A 21 16.23 -4.80 -3.32
CA GLY A 21 15.95 -5.95 -2.44
C GLY A 21 14.48 -6.42 -2.43
N ALA A 22 13.60 -5.82 -3.24
CA ALA A 22 12.17 -6.03 -3.14
C ALA A 22 11.70 -7.41 -3.65
N ILE A 23 10.74 -7.98 -2.93
CA ILE A 23 10.07 -9.23 -3.30
C ILE A 23 8.57 -8.96 -3.35
N GLU A 24 7.95 -9.19 -4.49
CA GLU A 24 6.51 -9.07 -4.68
C GLU A 24 5.76 -10.04 -3.74
N VAL A 25 4.61 -9.62 -3.24
CA VAL A 25 3.77 -10.42 -2.33
C VAL A 25 2.30 -10.29 -2.68
N GLU A 26 1.57 -11.39 -2.54
CA GLU A 26 0.11 -11.38 -2.65
C GLU A 26 -0.56 -10.36 -1.71
N TRP A 27 -1.66 -9.75 -2.17
CA TRP A 27 -2.53 -8.89 -1.34
C TRP A 27 -2.88 -9.53 0.02
N ALA A 28 -3.14 -10.83 0.03
CA ALA A 28 -3.44 -11.59 1.24
C ALA A 28 -2.29 -11.57 2.27
N THR A 29 -1.04 -11.55 1.81
CA THR A 29 0.15 -11.38 2.65
C THR A 29 0.30 -9.94 3.10
N PHE A 30 0.18 -8.98 2.18
CA PHE A 30 0.32 -7.55 2.47
C PHE A 30 -0.69 -7.08 3.54
N ARG A 31 -1.99 -7.33 3.31
CA ARG A 31 -3.08 -6.92 4.23
C ARG A 31 -2.95 -7.52 5.63
N LYS A 32 -2.36 -8.72 5.75
CA LYS A 32 -2.13 -9.42 7.03
C LYS A 32 -0.97 -8.82 7.84
N ARG A 33 -0.05 -8.12 7.18
CA ARG A 33 1.18 -7.56 7.78
C ARG A 33 1.04 -6.06 8.09
N VAL A 34 0.45 -5.32 7.16
CA VAL A 34 0.14 -3.91 7.35
C VAL A 34 -1.06 -3.75 8.27
N GLY A 35 -2.20 -4.35 7.91
CA GLY A 35 -3.48 -4.19 8.58
C GLY A 35 -4.43 -3.34 7.74
N ILE A 36 -5.64 -3.84 7.54
CA ILE A 36 -6.61 -3.29 6.56
C ILE A 36 -6.97 -1.82 6.82
N GLU A 37 -7.08 -1.40 8.08
CA GLU A 37 -7.44 -0.03 8.44
C GLU A 37 -6.28 0.97 8.26
N GLU A 38 -5.03 0.52 8.32
CA GLU A 38 -3.86 1.36 8.00
C GLU A 38 -3.74 1.58 6.49
N ILE A 39 -4.08 0.57 5.68
CA ILE A 39 -4.12 0.71 4.21
C ILE A 39 -5.27 1.65 3.81
N ARG A 40 -6.46 1.46 4.40
CA ARG A 40 -7.62 2.35 4.20
C ARG A 40 -7.36 3.81 4.59
N ARG A 41 -6.52 4.07 5.59
CA ARG A 41 -6.11 5.44 5.96
C ARG A 41 -5.33 6.16 4.87
N VAL A 42 -4.48 5.43 4.13
CA VAL A 42 -3.70 6.00 3.03
C VAL A 42 -4.52 6.05 1.74
N PHE A 43 -5.35 5.03 1.50
CA PHE A 43 -6.21 4.93 0.30
C PHE A 43 -7.68 4.73 0.69
N PRO A 44 -8.41 5.78 1.09
CA PRO A 44 -9.78 5.66 1.60
C PRO A 44 -10.81 5.35 0.49
N TYR A 45 -10.43 5.47 -0.78
CA TYR A 45 -11.34 5.37 -1.92
C TYR A 45 -11.50 3.95 -2.51
N TYR A 46 -10.71 2.96 -2.07
CA TYR A 46 -10.83 1.58 -2.54
C TYR A 46 -11.80 0.72 -1.72
N SER A 47 -12.32 -0.35 -2.33
CA SER A 47 -13.00 -1.43 -1.63
C SER A 47 -11.99 -2.33 -0.92
N TYR A 48 -12.23 -2.58 0.37
CA TYR A 48 -11.44 -3.53 1.16
C TYR A 48 -12.23 -4.77 1.58
N ARG A 49 -13.56 -4.65 1.63
CA ARG A 49 -14.49 -5.69 2.07
C ARG A 49 -15.67 -5.92 1.10
N GLY A 50 -15.68 -5.29 -0.08
CA GLY A 50 -16.78 -5.37 -1.06
C GLY A 50 -17.86 -4.30 -0.86
N GLU A 51 -17.45 -3.11 -0.42
CA GLU A 51 -18.33 -2.02 0.00
C GLU A 51 -18.77 -1.14 -1.18
N THR A 52 -20.07 -0.79 -1.24
CA THR A 52 -20.63 0.21 -2.17
C THR A 52 -21.81 0.99 -1.57
N HIS A 53 -21.84 2.33 -1.69
CA HIS A 53 -22.90 3.17 -1.07
C HIS A 53 -23.38 4.36 -1.93
N ASN A 54 -24.59 4.84 -1.64
CA ASN A 54 -25.25 6.08 -2.09
C ASN A 54 -26.32 6.44 -1.02
N LYS A 55 -27.29 7.34 -1.20
CA LYS A 55 -27.25 8.64 -1.89
C LYS A 55 -26.89 9.77 -0.89
N ASP A 56 -26.70 9.38 0.38
CA ASP A 56 -26.62 10.24 1.55
C ASP A 56 -25.33 9.98 2.37
N GLY A 57 -24.37 9.24 1.79
CA GLY A 57 -23.11 8.81 2.44
C GLY A 57 -22.27 7.89 1.55
N GLU A 58 -21.99 8.33 0.33
CA GLU A 58 -21.64 7.49 -0.84
C GLU A 58 -20.29 6.75 -0.83
N LEU A 59 -20.20 5.74 -1.72
CA LEU A 59 -19.00 5.03 -2.15
C LEU A 59 -19.37 4.12 -3.35
N THR A 60 -19.88 4.62 -4.48
CA THR A 60 -20.89 3.86 -5.26
C THR A 60 -20.41 2.60 -6.02
N PHE A 61 -19.16 2.52 -6.49
CA PHE A 61 -18.48 1.27 -6.89
C PHE A 61 -16.96 1.47 -6.86
N PRO A 62 -16.30 1.36 -5.68
CA PRO A 62 -14.86 1.45 -5.62
C PRO A 62 -14.27 0.13 -6.13
N MET A 63 -13.26 0.23 -6.96
CA MET A 63 -12.40 -0.90 -7.31
C MET A 63 -11.84 -1.52 -6.01
N HIS A 64 -11.64 -2.84 -5.94
CA HIS A 64 -10.85 -3.40 -4.86
C HIS A 64 -9.39 -3.06 -5.13
N ILE A 65 -8.63 -2.62 -4.11
CA ILE A 65 -7.20 -2.31 -4.27
C ILE A 65 -6.38 -3.50 -4.80
N LYS A 66 -6.85 -4.73 -4.58
CA LYS A 66 -6.25 -5.98 -5.08
C LYS A 66 -6.58 -6.32 -6.54
N ASP A 67 -7.55 -5.63 -7.12
CA ASP A 67 -8.04 -5.81 -8.49
C ASP A 67 -7.72 -4.59 -9.36
N ASP A 68 -7.01 -3.60 -8.81
CA ASP A 68 -6.44 -2.47 -9.55
C ASP A 68 -5.12 -2.91 -10.19
N TRP A 69 -5.07 -2.90 -11.51
CA TRP A 69 -3.91 -3.29 -12.31
C TRP A 69 -2.73 -2.31 -12.15
N GLY A 70 -2.99 -1.08 -11.68
CA GLY A 70 -1.97 -0.08 -11.37
C GLY A 70 -1.43 -0.17 -9.94
N VAL A 71 -1.78 -1.23 -9.19
CA VAL A 71 -1.31 -1.49 -7.82
C VAL A 71 -0.56 -2.82 -7.73
N THR A 72 0.64 -2.78 -7.16
CA THR A 72 1.42 -3.97 -6.80
C THR A 72 1.84 -3.91 -5.33
N PHE A 73 2.10 -5.07 -4.71
CA PHE A 73 2.41 -5.14 -3.27
C PHE A 73 3.75 -5.84 -3.05
N TRP A 74 4.57 -5.28 -2.17
CA TRP A 74 5.97 -5.65 -2.01
C TRP A 74 6.37 -5.79 -0.56
N ARG A 75 7.48 -6.51 -0.35
CA ARG A 75 8.17 -6.64 0.93
C ARG A 75 9.67 -6.48 0.70
N SER A 76 10.29 -5.58 1.45
CA SER A 76 11.73 -5.35 1.39
C SER A 76 12.26 -4.94 2.78
N ASN A 77 13.43 -4.31 2.82
CA ASN A 77 13.90 -3.49 3.93
C ASN A 77 14.00 -2.04 3.47
N TYR A 78 13.63 -1.09 4.32
CA TYR A 78 13.78 0.35 4.10
C TYR A 78 14.53 0.92 5.30
N ASN A 79 15.60 1.68 5.05
CA ASN A 79 16.46 2.22 6.12
C ASN A 79 16.90 1.14 7.14
N GLY A 80 17.32 -0.03 6.66
CA GLY A 80 17.74 -1.18 7.48
C GLY A 80 16.61 -1.99 8.15
N GLU A 81 15.37 -1.50 8.16
CA GLU A 81 14.24 -2.17 8.82
C GLU A 81 13.25 -2.83 7.84
N ARG A 82 12.68 -3.97 8.23
CA ARG A 82 11.73 -4.71 7.39
C ARG A 82 10.47 -3.88 7.10
N CYS A 83 10.24 -3.55 5.84
CA CYS A 83 9.04 -2.87 5.36
C CYS A 83 8.11 -3.80 4.58
N TYR A 84 6.88 -3.35 4.43
CA TYR A 84 6.02 -3.71 3.30
C TYR A 84 5.64 -2.40 2.63
N TYR A 85 5.60 -2.35 1.31
CA TYR A 85 5.12 -1.19 0.57
C TYR A 85 4.13 -1.63 -0.49
N LEU A 86 3.25 -0.72 -0.90
CA LEU A 86 2.47 -0.91 -2.11
C LEU A 86 2.87 0.18 -3.09
N GLU A 87 3.06 -0.20 -4.34
CA GLU A 87 3.30 0.73 -5.43
C GLU A 87 1.93 1.06 -6.03
N HIS A 88 1.63 2.35 -6.19
CA HIS A 88 0.44 2.80 -6.90
C HIS A 88 0.81 4.02 -7.73
N SER A 89 0.60 3.95 -9.05
CA SER A 89 0.99 5.01 -9.99
C SER A 89 2.48 5.40 -9.91
N ALA A 90 3.37 4.40 -9.81
CA ALA A 90 4.83 4.58 -9.62
C ALA A 90 5.21 5.41 -8.37
N ILE A 91 4.41 5.32 -7.31
CA ILE A 91 4.71 5.84 -5.98
C ILE A 91 4.68 4.67 -4.99
N GLU A 92 5.79 4.42 -4.31
CA GLU A 92 5.90 3.43 -3.24
C GLU A 92 5.41 4.05 -1.93
N TYR A 93 4.38 3.46 -1.32
CA TYR A 93 3.85 3.87 -0.01
C TYR A 93 4.30 2.88 1.05
N ILE A 94 5.16 3.33 1.97
CA ILE A 94 5.99 2.47 2.81
C ILE A 94 5.36 2.32 4.19
N PHE A 95 5.29 1.07 4.65
CA PHE A 95 4.77 0.68 5.96
C PHE A 95 5.82 -0.07 6.78
N GLN A 96 6.09 0.42 8.00
CA GLN A 96 7.02 -0.17 8.96
C GLN A 96 6.38 -0.32 10.35
N ARG A 97 7.14 -0.77 11.35
CA ARG A 97 6.58 -1.26 12.62
C ARG A 97 6.03 -0.16 13.51
#